data_AF-A0A2E4RN47-F1
#
_entry.id   AF-A0A2E4RN47-F1
#
_cell.length_a   1.000
_cell.length_b   1.000
_cell.length_c   1.000
_cell.angle_alpha   90.00
_cell.angle_beta   90.00
_cell.angle_gamma   90.00
#
_symmetry.space_group_name_H-M   'P 1'
#
loop_
_entity.id
_entity.type
_entity.pdbx_description
1 polymer ?
#
loop_
_entity_poly.entity_id
_entity_poly.type
_entity_poly.pdbx_seq_one_letter_code
_entity_poly.pdbx_strand_id
1 'polypeptide(L)'
;MPETGAVTDDRRPALIAAVLQSLAREHFDLVGVPVVPMPGGVGIHEPSRSFVWLDDQPERLLGAAIALHLRKNSARLDVVVPDHYREQAPVVARRMRQWKIDSDVYLLDGRSLTVVDPWPAETESECAFEIDEFRSIISEAGAEAVIEHGVLTGEVAGLEVCRVIFEDDWKLRVGVGSQDREAFQMLHGDAPALDSLVRVVEFVQTYRYPAADPHPLNRLSAERWMRATVLSSPDSPLTNRVAMSGVLPRGSMSDAAPAFISAQLDGEQVLVACTTGTDLGAIVDAADHAEWSAHRETVTEILVAVDGRNRLPVLNEMAQRSRRPMRIVSQAELLSR
;
A
#
# COMPACT_ATOMS: atom_id res chain seq x y z
N MET A 1 20.35 32.76 -11.97
CA MET A 1 20.52 31.40 -12.50
C MET A 1 19.15 30.93 -12.94
N PRO A 2 18.95 30.53 -14.21
CA PRO A 2 17.61 30.22 -14.68
C PRO A 2 17.14 28.89 -14.09
N GLU A 3 15.90 28.91 -13.62
CA GLU A 3 15.15 27.77 -13.12
C GLU A 3 15.02 26.70 -14.22
N THR A 4 15.46 25.49 -13.91
CA THR A 4 15.15 24.29 -14.69
C THR A 4 13.65 24.01 -14.56
N GLY A 5 12.87 24.54 -15.50
CA GLY A 5 11.48 24.17 -15.67
C GLY A 5 11.37 22.66 -15.91
N ALA A 6 10.68 21.96 -15.00
CA ALA A 6 10.23 20.60 -15.23
C ALA A 6 9.23 20.63 -16.40
N VAL A 7 9.72 20.31 -17.60
CA VAL A 7 8.86 19.92 -18.71
C VAL A 7 8.25 18.58 -18.31
N THR A 8 6.98 18.56 -17.91
CA THR A 8 6.19 17.34 -17.91
C THR A 8 6.13 16.88 -19.37
N ASP A 9 6.82 15.79 -19.70
CA ASP A 9 6.95 15.31 -21.06
C ASP A 9 5.64 14.69 -21.54
N ASP A 10 4.74 15.52 -22.08
CA ASP A 10 3.47 15.12 -22.71
C ASP A 10 3.64 14.05 -23.81
N ARG A 11 4.88 13.78 -24.27
CA ARG A 11 5.19 12.75 -25.27
C ARG A 11 5.43 11.37 -24.67
N ARG A 12 5.72 11.26 -23.37
CA ARG A 12 6.08 10.00 -22.72
C ARG A 12 4.98 8.94 -22.84
N PRO A 13 3.68 9.22 -22.57
CA PRO A 13 2.62 8.22 -22.71
C PRO A 13 2.46 7.73 -24.17
N ALA A 14 2.60 8.64 -25.14
CA ALA A 14 2.51 8.29 -26.56
C ALA A 14 3.68 7.41 -27.01
N LEU A 15 4.90 7.69 -26.51
CA LEU A 15 6.08 6.87 -26.76
C LEU A 15 5.91 5.46 -26.19
N ILE A 16 5.48 5.33 -24.93
CA ILE A 16 5.25 4.03 -24.29
C ILE A 16 4.20 3.22 -25.07
N ALA A 17 3.11 3.87 -25.49
CA ALA A 17 2.08 3.21 -26.31
C ALA A 17 2.66 2.69 -27.65
N ALA A 18 3.48 3.49 -28.34
CA ALA A 18 4.12 3.08 -29.59
C ALA A 18 5.12 1.92 -29.40
N VAL A 19 5.90 1.95 -28.31
CA VAL A 19 6.83 0.86 -27.97
C VAL A 19 6.04 -0.42 -27.66
N LEU A 20 4.99 -0.33 -26.84
CA LEU A 20 4.14 -1.49 -26.50
C LEU A 20 3.53 -2.13 -27.76
N GLN A 21 3.04 -1.33 -28.71
CA GLN A 21 2.54 -1.85 -29.99
C GLN A 21 3.63 -2.56 -30.80
N SER A 22 4.84 -2.00 -30.84
CA SER A 22 5.95 -2.63 -31.55
C SER A 22 6.32 -3.97 -30.92
N LEU A 23 6.40 -4.03 -29.59
CA LEU A 23 6.70 -5.27 -28.85
C LEU A 23 5.59 -6.32 -29.03
N ALA A 24 4.33 -5.89 -28.98
CA ALA A 24 3.18 -6.77 -29.16
C ALA A 24 3.17 -7.43 -30.54
N ARG A 25 3.49 -6.68 -31.60
CA ARG A 25 3.66 -7.22 -32.95
C ARG A 25 4.85 -8.17 -33.05
N GLU A 26 5.99 -7.80 -32.48
CA GLU A 26 7.25 -8.54 -32.63
C GLU A 26 7.24 -9.87 -31.88
N HIS A 27 6.72 -9.89 -30.65
CA HIS A 27 6.79 -11.07 -29.78
C HIS A 27 5.51 -11.92 -29.80
N PHE A 28 4.37 -11.35 -30.20
CA PHE A 28 3.07 -12.02 -30.06
C PHE A 28 2.16 -11.89 -31.30
N ASP A 29 2.67 -11.36 -32.43
CA ASP A 29 1.92 -11.13 -33.68
C ASP A 29 0.62 -10.33 -33.51
N LEU A 30 0.58 -9.46 -32.50
CA LEU A 30 -0.59 -8.60 -32.24
C LEU A 30 -0.52 -7.35 -33.10
N VAL A 31 -1.37 -7.28 -34.14
CA VAL A 31 -1.39 -6.19 -35.12
C VAL A 31 -2.72 -5.45 -35.09
N GLY A 32 -2.66 -4.12 -35.09
CA GLY A 32 -3.86 -3.27 -35.19
C GLY A 32 -4.72 -3.21 -33.92
N VAL A 33 -4.25 -3.77 -32.81
CA VAL A 33 -4.97 -3.72 -31.54
C VAL A 33 -4.73 -2.36 -30.86
N PRO A 34 -5.79 -1.63 -30.45
CA PRO A 34 -5.63 -0.33 -29.83
C PRO A 34 -5.01 -0.45 -28.43
N VAL A 35 -4.16 0.52 -28.10
CA VAL A 35 -3.61 0.67 -26.75
C VAL A 35 -4.63 1.39 -25.87
N VAL A 36 -4.86 0.85 -24.68
CA VAL A 36 -5.75 1.38 -23.66
C VAL A 36 -4.91 1.99 -22.54
N PRO A 37 -5.06 3.29 -22.22
CA PRO A 37 -4.37 3.89 -21.09
C PRO A 37 -4.94 3.38 -19.76
N MET A 38 -4.09 3.30 -18.76
CA MET A 38 -4.43 3.00 -17.36
C MET A 38 -3.58 3.85 -16.42
N PRO A 39 -3.95 3.98 -15.13
CA PRO A 39 -3.11 4.68 -14.15
C PRO A 39 -1.68 4.12 -14.16
N GLY A 40 -0.69 5.00 -14.42
CA GLY A 40 0.73 4.66 -14.46
C GLY A 40 1.16 3.66 -15.55
N GLY A 41 0.33 3.39 -16.57
CA GLY A 41 0.66 2.39 -17.58
C GLY A 41 -0.24 2.39 -18.81
N VAL A 42 0.01 1.42 -19.68
CA VAL A 42 -0.80 1.20 -20.90
C VAL A 42 -0.93 -0.29 -21.19
N GLY A 43 -2.03 -0.70 -21.82
CA GLY A 43 -2.28 -2.11 -22.11
C GLY A 43 -2.89 -2.35 -23.48
N ILE A 44 -2.58 -3.49 -24.08
CA ILE A 44 -3.23 -4.03 -25.26
C ILE A 44 -4.07 -5.22 -24.80
N HIS A 45 -5.33 -5.29 -25.24
CA HIS A 45 -6.27 -6.31 -24.77
C HIS A 45 -7.03 -6.92 -25.94
N GLU A 46 -6.93 -8.23 -26.06
CA GLU A 46 -7.73 -9.06 -26.96
C GLU A 46 -8.15 -10.36 -26.24
N PRO A 47 -9.04 -11.19 -26.82
CA PRO A 47 -9.51 -12.39 -26.14
C PRO A 47 -8.39 -13.36 -25.73
N SER A 48 -7.30 -13.44 -26.53
CA SER A 48 -6.19 -14.35 -26.24
C SER A 48 -5.31 -13.86 -25.07
N ARG A 49 -5.05 -12.55 -24.98
CA ARG A 49 -4.17 -11.98 -23.96
C ARG A 49 -4.42 -10.50 -23.67
N SER A 50 -4.05 -10.13 -22.46
CA SER A 50 -3.75 -8.75 -22.07
C SER A 50 -2.24 -8.60 -21.98
N PHE A 51 -1.67 -7.61 -22.66
CA PHE A 51 -0.24 -7.29 -22.61
C PHE A 51 -0.07 -5.86 -22.10
N VAL A 52 0.45 -5.72 -20.88
CA VAL A 52 0.37 -4.49 -20.10
C VAL A 52 1.77 -4.00 -19.75
N TRP A 53 2.03 -2.72 -20.00
CA TRP A 53 3.22 -2.01 -19.54
C TRP A 53 2.90 -1.28 -18.24
N LEU A 54 3.67 -1.55 -17.18
CA LEU A 54 3.63 -0.82 -15.93
C LEU A 54 4.84 0.12 -15.85
N ASP A 55 4.58 1.42 -15.81
CA ASP A 55 5.58 2.46 -15.54
C ASP A 55 5.41 2.95 -14.09
N ASP A 56 6.11 4.00 -13.68
CA ASP A 56 5.97 4.75 -12.42
C ASP A 56 5.45 3.95 -11.20
N GLN A 57 6.38 3.34 -10.44
CA GLN A 57 6.09 2.44 -9.31
C GLN A 57 5.33 1.17 -9.73
N PRO A 58 5.89 0.35 -10.63
CA PRO A 58 5.20 -0.79 -11.24
C PRO A 58 4.68 -1.81 -10.22
N GLU A 59 5.35 -1.96 -9.06
CA GLU A 59 4.94 -2.81 -7.95
C GLU A 59 3.58 -2.41 -7.35
N ARG A 60 3.17 -1.14 -7.46
CA ARG A 60 1.88 -0.63 -6.97
C ARG A 60 0.75 -0.70 -7.99
N LEU A 61 1.07 -0.81 -9.28
CA LEU A 61 0.09 -0.70 -10.37
C LEU A 61 -0.53 -2.03 -10.80
N LEU A 62 -0.01 -3.16 -10.31
CA LEU A 62 -0.46 -4.49 -10.72
C LEU A 62 -1.96 -4.71 -10.52
N GLY A 63 -2.56 -4.09 -9.50
CA GLY A 63 -3.99 -4.20 -9.22
C GLY A 63 -4.87 -3.67 -10.36
N ALA A 64 -4.47 -2.54 -10.97
CA ALA A 64 -5.17 -1.98 -12.12
C ALA A 64 -5.04 -2.87 -13.36
N ALA A 65 -3.87 -3.50 -13.57
CA ALA A 65 -3.65 -4.44 -14.67
C ALA A 65 -4.54 -5.68 -14.55
N ILE A 66 -4.61 -6.28 -13.35
CA ILE A 66 -5.47 -7.43 -13.06
C ILE A 66 -6.94 -7.06 -13.25
N ALA A 67 -7.39 -5.94 -12.68
CA ALA A 67 -8.78 -5.48 -12.82
C ALA A 67 -9.16 -5.27 -14.30
N LEU A 68 -8.29 -4.65 -15.09
CA LEU A 68 -8.54 -4.40 -16.50
C LEU A 68 -8.52 -5.71 -17.31
N HIS A 69 -7.60 -6.63 -17.03
CA HIS A 69 -7.56 -7.97 -17.62
C HIS A 69 -8.87 -8.74 -17.39
N LEU A 70 -9.37 -8.77 -16.15
CA LEU A 70 -10.64 -9.44 -15.82
C LEU A 70 -11.81 -8.79 -16.54
N ARG A 71 -11.88 -7.45 -16.55
CA ARG A 71 -12.92 -6.71 -17.26
C ARG A 71 -12.90 -6.96 -18.77
N LYS A 72 -11.73 -7.16 -19.36
CA LYS A 72 -11.55 -7.46 -20.79
C LYS A 72 -11.73 -8.95 -21.12
N ASN A 73 -11.78 -9.80 -20.09
CA ASN A 73 -11.96 -11.24 -20.21
C ASN A 73 -10.95 -11.90 -21.18
N SER A 74 -9.68 -11.45 -21.09
CA SER A 74 -8.58 -12.08 -21.82
C SER A 74 -8.18 -13.41 -21.16
N ALA A 75 -7.65 -14.37 -21.93
CA ALA A 75 -7.23 -15.66 -21.39
C ALA A 75 -5.94 -15.60 -20.55
N ARG A 76 -5.03 -14.67 -20.88
CA ARG A 76 -3.71 -14.50 -20.24
C ARG A 76 -3.43 -13.03 -19.89
N LEU A 77 -2.62 -12.77 -18.87
CA LEU A 77 -2.11 -11.43 -18.52
C LEU A 77 -0.59 -11.42 -18.50
N ASP A 78 0.04 -10.69 -19.41
CA ASP A 78 1.48 -10.56 -19.48
C ASP A 78 1.88 -9.11 -19.16
N VAL A 79 2.82 -8.96 -18.24
CA VAL A 79 3.22 -7.67 -17.67
C VAL A 79 4.64 -7.33 -18.11
N VAL A 80 4.86 -6.10 -18.55
CA VAL A 80 6.17 -5.55 -18.92
C VAL A 80 6.57 -4.49 -17.91
N VAL A 81 7.77 -4.66 -17.37
CA VAL A 81 8.46 -3.69 -16.51
C VAL A 81 9.67 -3.15 -17.27
N PRO A 82 9.82 -1.82 -17.44
CA PRO A 82 10.97 -1.25 -18.13
C PRO A 82 12.27 -1.37 -17.34
N ASP A 83 13.42 -1.38 -18.04
CA ASP A 83 14.76 -1.55 -17.45
C ASP A 83 15.08 -0.60 -16.29
N HIS A 84 14.60 0.65 -16.33
CA HIS A 84 14.83 1.60 -15.24
C HIS A 84 14.09 1.23 -13.94
N TYR A 85 13.24 0.19 -13.95
CA TYR A 85 12.66 -0.45 -12.76
C TYR A 85 13.07 -1.94 -12.63
N ARG A 86 14.30 -2.26 -13.05
CA ARG A 86 14.84 -3.64 -12.99
C ARG A 86 14.74 -4.28 -11.61
N GLU A 87 14.93 -3.51 -10.54
CA GLU A 87 14.86 -4.03 -9.16
C GLU A 87 13.43 -4.32 -8.70
N GLN A 88 12.44 -3.65 -9.30
CA GLN A 88 11.02 -3.84 -8.98
C GLN A 88 10.42 -5.00 -9.79
N ALA A 89 11.00 -5.38 -10.94
CA ALA A 89 10.45 -6.44 -11.79
C ALA A 89 10.30 -7.80 -11.05
N PRO A 90 11.28 -8.27 -10.25
CA PRO A 90 11.12 -9.48 -9.43
C PRO A 90 10.04 -9.35 -8.36
N VAL A 91 9.81 -8.15 -7.81
CA VAL A 91 8.74 -7.88 -6.85
C VAL A 91 7.37 -7.96 -7.54
N VAL A 92 7.23 -7.39 -8.73
CA VAL A 92 6.02 -7.52 -9.56
C VAL A 92 5.76 -8.99 -9.90
N ALA A 93 6.79 -9.75 -10.27
CA ALA A 93 6.68 -11.19 -10.52
C ALA A 93 6.21 -11.97 -9.28
N ARG A 94 6.74 -11.66 -8.09
CA ARG A 94 6.31 -12.29 -6.83
C ARG A 94 4.84 -12.01 -6.56
N ARG A 95 4.43 -10.75 -6.69
CA ARG A 95 3.05 -10.29 -6.51
C ARG A 95 2.10 -10.94 -7.50
N MET A 96 2.50 -11.09 -8.76
CA MET A 96 1.71 -11.74 -9.81
C MET A 96 1.51 -13.25 -9.54
N ARG A 97 2.50 -13.91 -8.93
CA ARG A 97 2.37 -15.33 -8.52
C ARG A 97 1.31 -15.57 -7.45
N GLN A 98 0.78 -14.54 -6.79
CA GLN A 98 -0.31 -14.69 -5.82
C GLN A 98 -1.69 -14.90 -6.46
N TRP A 99 -1.76 -14.92 -7.80
CA TRP A 99 -3.02 -15.00 -8.53
C TRP A 99 -3.14 -16.30 -9.35
N LYS A 100 -4.37 -16.76 -9.53
CA LYS A 100 -4.78 -17.87 -10.39
C LYS A 100 -5.04 -17.34 -11.81
N ILE A 101 -4.04 -16.66 -12.37
CA ILE A 101 -4.07 -16.04 -13.70
C ILE A 101 -2.85 -16.55 -14.46
N ASP A 102 -3.06 -17.05 -15.68
CA ASP A 102 -1.96 -17.40 -16.57
C ASP A 102 -1.22 -16.11 -16.96
N SER A 103 0.07 -16.04 -16.65
CA SER A 103 0.84 -14.80 -16.71
C SER A 103 2.34 -15.02 -16.72
N ASP A 104 3.04 -14.13 -17.43
CA ASP A 104 4.47 -13.90 -17.28
C ASP A 104 4.73 -12.41 -16.98
N VAL A 105 5.80 -12.16 -16.21
CA VAL A 105 6.34 -10.82 -16.00
C VAL A 105 7.66 -10.71 -16.75
N TYR A 106 7.79 -9.68 -17.59
CA TYR A 106 8.93 -9.44 -18.44
C TYR A 106 9.68 -8.19 -18.02
N LEU A 107 11.00 -8.25 -18.00
CA LEU A 107 11.87 -7.09 -18.00
C LEU A 107 12.15 -6.69 -19.45
N LEU A 108 11.93 -5.43 -19.78
CA LEU A 108 12.27 -4.86 -21.07
C LEU A 108 13.65 -4.20 -21.00
N ASP A 109 14.62 -4.78 -21.71
CA ASP A 109 15.95 -4.22 -21.92
C ASP A 109 16.11 -3.86 -23.41
N GLY A 110 16.05 -2.56 -23.70
CA GLY A 110 15.98 -2.04 -25.07
C GLY A 110 14.70 -2.50 -25.80
N ARG A 111 14.81 -3.60 -26.58
CA ARG A 111 13.68 -4.23 -27.31
C ARG A 111 13.48 -5.70 -26.92
N SER A 112 14.34 -6.23 -26.05
CA SER A 112 14.32 -7.62 -25.64
C SER A 112 13.44 -7.78 -24.40
N LEU A 113 12.55 -8.76 -24.44
CA LEU A 113 11.72 -9.15 -23.31
C LEU A 113 12.32 -10.41 -22.68
N THR A 114 12.63 -10.34 -21.39
CA THR A 114 13.14 -11.49 -20.64
C THR A 114 12.18 -11.79 -19.50
N VAL A 115 11.74 -13.05 -19.38
CA VAL A 115 10.89 -13.49 -18.26
C VAL A 115 11.67 -13.33 -16.95
N VAL A 116 11.01 -12.78 -15.95
CA VAL A 116 11.59 -12.46 -14.65
C VAL A 116 11.18 -13.49 -13.62
N ASP A 117 12.16 -14.12 -12.98
CA ASP A 117 11.92 -14.90 -11.78
C ASP A 117 11.65 -13.99 -10.58
N PRO A 118 10.69 -14.33 -9.72
CA PRO A 118 10.39 -13.53 -8.56
C PRO A 118 11.47 -13.66 -7.50
N TRP A 119 11.69 -12.57 -6.79
CA TRP A 119 12.45 -12.61 -5.54
C TRP A 119 11.55 -13.05 -4.39
N PRO A 120 12.12 -13.66 -3.34
CA PRO A 120 11.38 -13.90 -2.10
C PRO A 120 10.93 -12.57 -1.47
N ALA A 121 9.97 -12.66 -0.54
CA ALA A 121 9.60 -11.52 0.28
C ALA A 121 10.75 -11.21 1.26
N GLU A 122 11.16 -9.94 1.33
CA GLU A 122 12.18 -9.50 2.29
C GLU A 122 11.63 -9.45 3.69
N THR A 123 12.42 -9.74 4.72
CA THR A 123 11.98 -9.61 6.11
C THR A 123 11.86 -8.15 6.51
N GLU A 124 10.94 -7.86 7.43
CA GLU A 124 10.80 -6.53 8.01
C GLU A 124 12.12 -6.01 8.62
N SER A 125 12.45 -4.75 8.34
CA SER A 125 13.62 -4.11 8.94
C SER A 125 13.41 -3.79 10.42
N GLU A 126 14.42 -4.07 11.24
CA GLU A 126 14.45 -3.67 12.65
C GLU A 126 14.88 -2.20 12.81
N CYS A 127 14.56 -1.59 13.96
CA CYS A 127 15.05 -0.25 14.29
C CYS A 127 16.56 -0.29 14.50
N ALA A 128 17.29 0.69 13.96
CA ALA A 128 18.73 0.82 14.14
C ALA A 128 19.15 1.49 15.46
N PHE A 129 18.24 1.56 16.45
CA PHE A 129 18.43 2.25 17.73
C PHE A 129 17.61 1.59 18.84
N GLU A 130 17.97 1.89 20.09
CA GLU A 130 17.24 1.43 21.28
C GLU A 130 15.88 2.12 21.38
N ILE A 131 14.81 1.33 21.30
CA ILE A 131 13.45 1.85 21.14
C ILE A 131 12.78 2.26 22.46
N ASP A 132 13.26 1.75 23.61
CA ASP A 132 12.52 1.80 24.87
C ASP A 132 12.30 3.22 25.38
N GLU A 133 13.31 4.09 25.27
CA GLU A 133 13.22 5.49 25.70
C GLU A 133 12.17 6.25 24.87
N PHE A 134 12.24 6.17 23.55
CA PHE A 134 11.28 6.82 22.66
C PHE A 134 9.87 6.23 22.81
N ARG A 135 9.75 4.91 22.96
CA ARG A 135 8.49 4.22 23.20
C ARG A 135 7.83 4.70 24.49
N SER A 136 8.61 4.92 25.55
CA SER A 136 8.12 5.46 26.81
C SER A 136 7.58 6.88 26.62
N ILE A 137 8.33 7.76 25.95
CA ILE A 137 7.91 9.14 25.68
C ILE A 137 6.60 9.18 24.87
N ILE A 138 6.50 8.36 23.81
CA ILE A 138 5.30 8.28 22.96
C ILE A 138 4.09 7.83 23.77
N SER A 139 4.27 6.79 24.59
CA SER A 139 3.18 6.21 25.40
C SER A 139 2.74 7.17 26.51
N GLU A 140 3.69 7.83 27.18
CA GLU A 140 3.41 8.85 28.21
C GLU A 140 2.62 10.03 27.65
N ALA A 141 2.89 10.42 26.40
CA ALA A 141 2.13 11.46 25.72
C ALA A 141 0.71 11.04 25.29
N GLY A 142 0.33 9.77 25.46
CA GLY A 142 -0.99 9.26 25.07
C GLY A 142 -1.12 8.83 23.60
N ALA A 143 0.00 8.59 22.92
CA ALA A 143 0.04 8.02 21.57
C ALA A 143 0.45 6.54 21.57
N GLU A 144 0.11 5.82 20.51
CA GLU A 144 0.53 4.43 20.29
C GLU A 144 1.89 4.37 19.58
N ALA A 145 2.85 3.64 20.15
CA ALA A 145 4.17 3.45 19.56
C ALA A 145 4.17 2.31 18.53
N VAL A 146 4.28 2.67 17.25
CA VAL A 146 4.21 1.76 16.09
C VAL A 146 5.58 1.70 15.39
N ILE A 147 6.02 0.50 15.00
CA ILE A 147 7.24 0.32 14.21
C ILE A 147 6.80 -0.17 12.83
N GLU A 148 7.19 0.55 11.78
CA GLU A 148 7.06 0.08 10.40
C GLU A 148 8.37 0.35 9.65
N HIS A 149 8.91 -0.65 8.95
CA HIS A 149 10.14 -0.51 8.14
C HIS A 149 11.34 0.07 8.91
N GLY A 150 11.56 -0.39 10.15
CA GLY A 150 12.65 0.09 11.01
C GLY A 150 12.48 1.52 11.54
N VAL A 151 11.29 2.13 11.35
CA VAL A 151 10.98 3.47 11.81
C VAL A 151 9.96 3.41 12.95
N LEU A 152 10.32 3.95 14.11
CA LEU A 152 9.40 4.15 15.23
C LEU A 152 8.60 5.44 15.05
N THR A 153 7.28 5.33 15.12
CA THR A 153 6.34 6.46 15.06
C THR A 153 5.39 6.42 16.25
N GLY A 154 4.82 7.58 16.58
CA GLY A 154 3.68 7.69 17.48
C GLY A 154 2.41 7.95 16.68
N GLU A 155 1.35 7.20 16.96
CA GLU A 155 0.05 7.33 16.30
C GLU A 155 -1.08 7.68 17.27
N VAL A 156 -2.02 8.51 16.80
CA VAL A 156 -3.31 8.74 17.47
C VAL A 156 -4.42 8.30 16.51
N ALA A 157 -5.12 7.21 16.86
CA ALA A 157 -6.14 6.60 16.01
C ALA A 157 -5.69 6.42 14.55
N GLY A 158 -4.47 5.91 14.36
CA GLY A 158 -3.86 5.65 13.05
C GLY A 158 -3.24 6.86 12.36
N LEU A 159 -3.24 8.05 12.98
CA LEU A 159 -2.59 9.25 12.43
C LEU A 159 -1.21 9.45 13.06
N GLU A 160 -0.15 9.50 12.25
CA GLU A 160 1.22 9.74 12.70
C GLU A 160 1.36 11.17 13.27
N VAL A 161 1.73 11.27 14.55
CA VAL A 161 1.92 12.54 15.28
C VAL A 161 3.38 12.81 15.66
N CYS A 162 4.23 11.78 15.56
CA CYS A 162 5.67 11.92 15.69
C CYS A 162 6.41 10.76 15.01
N ARG A 163 7.70 10.97 14.75
CA ARG A 163 8.60 9.98 14.15
C ARG A 163 9.99 10.12 14.75
N VAL A 164 10.64 8.99 15.05
CA VAL A 164 12.07 8.98 15.39
C VAL A 164 12.88 9.05 14.09
N ILE A 165 13.83 9.98 14.06
CA ILE A 165 14.70 10.25 12.92
C ILE A 165 16.14 10.34 13.36
N PHE A 166 17.07 10.13 12.43
CA PHE A 166 18.49 10.35 12.66
C PHE A 166 18.92 11.69 12.08
N GLU A 167 19.43 12.59 12.93
CA GLU A 167 19.99 13.89 12.56
C GLU A 167 21.08 14.28 13.55
N ASP A 168 22.31 13.89 13.24
CA ASP A 168 23.49 13.88 14.13
C ASP A 168 23.36 12.93 15.33
N ASP A 169 22.14 12.75 15.86
CA ASP A 169 21.73 11.74 16.82
C ASP A 169 20.24 11.35 16.59
N TRP A 170 19.79 10.26 17.19
CA TRP A 170 18.39 9.83 17.18
C TRP A 170 17.54 10.80 18.00
N LYS A 171 16.49 11.35 17.39
CA LYS A 171 15.58 12.30 18.05
C LYS A 171 14.14 12.08 17.64
N LEU A 172 13.21 12.46 18.53
CA LEU A 172 11.78 12.44 18.26
C LEU A 172 11.34 13.73 17.57
N ARG A 173 10.87 13.64 16.32
CA ARG A 173 10.31 14.77 15.58
C ARG A 173 8.78 14.75 15.69
N VAL A 174 8.22 15.79 16.29
CA VAL A 174 6.78 15.95 16.58
C VAL A 174 6.08 16.77 15.48
N GLY A 175 4.91 16.31 15.05
CA GLY A 175 4.07 16.96 14.03
C GLY A 175 3.32 15.95 13.15
N VAL A 176 2.20 16.40 12.56
CA VAL A 176 1.32 15.57 11.73
C VAL A 176 1.82 15.57 10.27
N GLY A 177 2.65 14.58 9.93
CA GLY A 177 3.25 14.49 8.60
C GLY A 177 4.54 15.31 8.44
N SER A 178 5.20 15.14 7.30
CA SER A 178 6.53 15.72 7.06
C SER A 178 6.54 17.25 7.09
N GLN A 179 5.54 17.88 6.46
CA GLN A 179 5.44 19.35 6.35
C GLN A 179 5.14 20.01 7.69
N ASP A 180 4.17 19.48 8.45
CA ASP A 180 3.86 20.03 9.78
C ASP A 180 5.03 19.83 10.74
N ARG A 181 5.78 18.73 10.63
CA ARG A 181 6.97 18.51 11.46
C ARG A 181 8.07 19.54 11.21
N GLU A 182 8.32 19.89 9.96
CA GLU A 182 9.30 20.92 9.59
C GLU A 182 8.86 22.29 10.13
N ALA A 183 7.59 22.67 9.92
CA ALA A 183 7.02 23.91 10.44
C ALA A 183 7.02 23.94 11.99
N PHE A 184 6.68 22.84 12.64
CA PHE A 184 6.64 22.74 14.10
C PHE A 184 8.03 22.94 14.70
N GLN A 185 9.07 22.36 14.11
CA GLN A 185 10.45 22.53 14.55
C GLN A 185 10.92 23.98 14.43
N MET A 186 10.58 24.68 13.34
CA MET A 186 10.91 26.10 13.19
C MET A 186 10.24 26.98 14.24
N LEU A 187 9.06 26.58 14.73
CA LEU A 187 8.26 27.34 15.68
C LEU A 187 8.56 27.01 17.16
N HIS A 188 9.01 25.79 17.47
CA HIS A 188 9.09 25.27 18.83
C HIS A 188 10.46 24.67 19.19
N GLY A 189 11.53 25.03 18.48
CA GLY A 189 12.85 24.37 18.50
C GLY A 189 13.50 24.07 19.86
N ASP A 190 13.08 24.72 20.95
CA ASP A 190 13.64 24.54 22.30
C ASP A 190 12.70 23.79 23.29
N ALA A 191 11.48 23.41 22.90
CA ALA A 191 10.54 22.75 23.83
C ALA A 191 10.86 21.25 24.00
N PRO A 192 10.72 20.68 25.21
CA PRO A 192 10.88 19.23 25.42
C PRO A 192 9.97 18.41 24.51
N ALA A 193 10.49 17.28 24.01
CA ALA A 193 9.78 16.42 23.07
C ALA A 193 8.45 15.89 23.63
N LEU A 194 8.42 15.54 24.91
CA LEU A 194 7.22 15.07 25.61
C LEU A 194 6.13 16.16 25.65
N ASP A 195 6.45 17.35 26.15
CA ASP A 195 5.47 18.45 26.26
C ASP A 195 4.89 18.85 24.90
N SER A 196 5.73 18.86 23.87
CA SER A 196 5.31 19.11 22.49
C SER A 196 4.38 18.01 21.97
N LEU A 197 4.71 16.75 22.23
CA LEU A 197 3.91 15.62 21.79
C LEU A 197 2.54 15.59 22.49
N VAL A 198 2.48 15.83 23.81
CA VAL A 198 1.21 15.91 24.57
C VAL A 198 0.26 16.91 23.92
N ARG A 199 0.73 18.13 23.60
CA ARG A 199 -0.10 19.16 22.94
C ARG A 199 -0.63 18.71 21.58
N VAL A 200 0.21 18.05 20.77
CA VAL A 200 -0.22 17.54 19.45
C VAL A 200 -1.22 16.39 19.61
N VAL A 201 -1.01 15.48 20.56
CA VAL A 201 -1.92 14.37 20.85
C VAL A 201 -3.30 14.90 21.26
N GLU A 202 -3.37 15.82 22.22
CA GLU A 202 -4.62 16.44 22.68
C GLU A 202 -5.37 17.14 21.52
N PHE A 203 -4.63 17.87 20.69
CA PHE A 203 -5.21 18.54 19.52
C PHE A 203 -5.78 17.53 18.52
N VAL A 204 -5.06 16.45 18.20
CA VAL A 204 -5.54 15.42 17.28
C VAL A 204 -6.74 14.67 17.84
N GLN A 205 -6.73 14.34 19.13
CA GLN A 205 -7.85 13.68 19.81
C GLN A 205 -9.16 14.49 19.74
N THR A 206 -9.07 15.82 19.64
CA THR A 206 -10.24 16.71 19.44
C THR A 206 -10.96 16.45 18.11
N TYR A 207 -10.28 15.94 17.09
CA TYR A 207 -10.86 15.74 15.75
C TYR A 207 -10.87 14.29 15.26
N ARG A 208 -10.22 13.38 15.98
CA ARG A 208 -9.94 12.02 15.51
C ARG A 208 -10.74 10.95 16.25
N TYR A 209 -12.06 11.14 16.31
CA TYR A 209 -13.01 10.18 16.85
C TYR A 209 -14.29 10.13 16.00
N PRO A 210 -15.11 9.07 16.10
CA PRO A 210 -16.37 8.98 15.38
C PRO A 210 -17.31 10.15 15.71
N ALA A 211 -17.89 10.78 14.69
CA ALA A 211 -18.78 11.95 14.81
C ALA A 211 -18.11 13.27 15.27
N ALA A 212 -16.79 13.38 15.20
CA ALA A 212 -16.11 14.67 15.32
C ALA A 212 -16.54 15.66 14.22
N ASP A 213 -16.45 16.96 14.50
CA ASP A 213 -16.69 18.00 13.50
C ASP A 213 -15.75 17.85 12.29
N PRO A 214 -16.18 18.23 11.07
CA PRO A 214 -15.34 18.16 9.88
C PRO A 214 -14.01 18.91 10.04
N HIS A 215 -12.90 18.19 9.90
CA HIS A 215 -11.54 18.75 10.02
C HIS A 215 -10.56 17.99 9.10
N PRO A 216 -9.53 18.62 8.51
CA PRO A 216 -8.57 17.92 7.64
C PRO A 216 -7.95 16.66 8.27
N LEU A 217 -7.63 16.70 9.57
CA LEU A 217 -7.08 15.55 10.30
C LEU A 217 -7.98 14.32 10.29
N ASN A 218 -9.30 14.50 10.17
CA ASN A 218 -10.23 13.38 10.11
C ASN A 218 -10.27 12.71 8.71
N ARG A 219 -9.58 13.25 7.70
CA ARG A 219 -9.56 12.68 6.33
C ARG A 219 -8.24 12.01 5.95
N LEU A 220 -7.18 12.22 6.72
CA LEU A 220 -5.87 11.62 6.48
C LEU A 220 -5.86 10.13 6.87
N SER A 221 -4.96 9.34 6.29
CA SER A 221 -4.69 7.94 6.67
C SER A 221 -5.95 7.12 6.98
N ALA A 222 -6.95 7.15 6.09
CA ALA A 222 -8.27 6.55 6.33
C ALA A 222 -8.16 5.03 6.60
N GLU A 223 -7.21 4.36 5.96
CA GLU A 223 -6.90 2.95 6.14
C GLU A 223 -6.41 2.65 7.56
N ARG A 224 -5.50 3.48 8.09
CA ARG A 224 -5.00 3.34 9.47
C ARG A 224 -6.06 3.73 10.49
N TRP A 225 -6.95 4.68 10.19
CA TRP A 225 -8.11 4.93 11.05
C TRP A 225 -9.04 3.71 11.10
N MET A 226 -9.34 3.10 9.96
CA MET A 226 -10.12 1.86 9.92
C MET A 226 -9.44 0.76 10.76
N ARG A 227 -8.12 0.58 10.60
CA ARG A 227 -7.31 -0.35 11.42
C ARG A 227 -7.49 -0.06 12.91
N ALA A 228 -7.26 1.18 13.35
CA ALA A 228 -7.38 1.58 14.74
C ALA A 228 -8.80 1.33 15.29
N THR A 229 -9.83 1.63 14.49
CA THR A 229 -11.23 1.39 14.86
C THR A 229 -11.53 -0.10 15.05
N VAL A 230 -11.02 -0.95 14.15
CA VAL A 230 -11.19 -2.41 14.26
C VAL A 230 -10.43 -2.94 15.47
N LEU A 231 -9.20 -2.47 15.74
CA LEU A 231 -8.41 -2.88 16.90
C LEU A 231 -9.08 -2.51 18.23
N SER A 232 -9.69 -1.32 18.31
CA SER A 232 -10.34 -0.84 19.54
C SER A 232 -11.77 -1.36 19.74
N SER A 233 -12.39 -1.99 18.73
CA SER A 233 -13.79 -2.39 18.82
C SER A 233 -14.00 -3.58 19.77
N PRO A 234 -14.86 -3.48 20.80
CA PRO A 234 -15.19 -4.61 21.67
C PRO A 234 -16.09 -5.64 20.98
N ASP A 235 -16.85 -5.21 19.97
CA ASP A 235 -17.88 -5.99 19.29
C ASP A 235 -17.37 -6.63 17.99
N SER A 236 -16.08 -6.51 17.69
CA SER A 236 -15.51 -7.20 16.54
C SER A 236 -15.64 -8.72 16.67
N PRO A 237 -15.92 -9.44 15.58
CA PRO A 237 -15.83 -10.90 15.56
C PRO A 237 -14.36 -11.39 15.61
N LEU A 238 -13.40 -10.49 15.34
CA LEU A 238 -11.98 -10.80 15.36
C LEU A 238 -11.43 -10.80 16.79
N THR A 239 -10.61 -11.80 17.10
CA THR A 239 -9.88 -11.93 18.37
C THR A 239 -8.37 -11.85 18.14
N ASN A 240 -7.57 -11.72 19.22
CA ASN A 240 -6.09 -11.69 19.16
C ASN A 240 -5.54 -10.73 18.09
N ARG A 241 -6.08 -9.51 18.06
CA ARG A 241 -5.80 -8.53 17.00
C ARG A 241 -4.55 -7.72 17.31
N VAL A 242 -3.63 -7.62 16.35
CA VAL A 242 -2.41 -6.82 16.45
C VAL A 242 -2.15 -6.08 15.14
N ALA A 243 -1.79 -4.81 15.22
CA ALA A 243 -1.39 -4.03 14.04
C ALA A 243 -0.13 -4.62 13.39
N MET A 244 -0.07 -4.59 12.06
CA MET A 244 1.11 -4.99 11.30
C MET A 244 1.52 -3.90 10.31
N SER A 245 2.81 -3.86 10.01
CA SER A 245 3.39 -3.07 8.93
C SER A 245 2.95 -3.60 7.56
N GLY A 246 2.89 -2.72 6.57
CA GLY A 246 2.70 -3.11 5.17
C GLY A 246 3.99 -3.60 4.51
N VAL A 247 3.88 -4.39 3.44
CA VAL A 247 5.04 -4.93 2.70
C VAL A 247 5.86 -3.83 2.05
N LEU A 248 5.19 -2.81 1.52
CA LEU A 248 5.84 -1.64 0.94
C LEU A 248 5.77 -0.47 1.93
N PRO A 249 6.83 0.34 2.04
CA PRO A 249 6.79 1.56 2.83
C PRO A 249 5.78 2.54 2.23
N ARG A 250 5.19 3.40 3.07
CA ARG A 250 4.35 4.52 2.62
C ARG A 250 5.25 5.73 2.35
N GLY A 251 4.97 6.45 1.26
CA GLY A 251 5.66 7.71 0.97
C GLY A 251 5.18 8.85 1.88
N SER A 252 3.86 9.06 1.90
CA SER A 252 3.17 10.11 2.66
C SER A 252 1.90 9.57 3.34
N MET A 253 1.38 10.33 4.32
CA MET A 253 0.07 10.06 4.94
C MET A 253 -1.11 10.33 4.00
N SER A 254 -0.87 11.07 2.91
CA SER A 254 -1.84 11.31 1.84
C SER A 254 -1.92 10.14 0.85
N ASP A 255 -0.92 9.25 0.85
CA ASP A 255 -0.86 8.15 -0.10
C ASP A 255 -1.79 7.04 0.36
N ALA A 256 -2.68 6.63 -0.53
CA ALA A 256 -3.52 5.45 -0.30
C ALA A 256 -2.61 4.22 -0.20
N ALA A 257 -2.72 3.50 0.93
CA ALA A 257 -2.06 2.22 1.12
C ALA A 257 -2.79 1.44 2.23
N PRO A 258 -2.90 0.11 2.11
CA PRO A 258 -3.62 -0.69 3.09
C PRO A 258 -2.91 -0.75 4.43
N ALA A 259 -3.68 -0.72 5.52
CA ALA A 259 -3.20 -0.93 6.88
C ALA A 259 -3.57 -2.34 7.34
N PHE A 260 -2.66 -3.03 8.01
CA PHE A 260 -2.79 -4.48 8.24
C PHE A 260 -3.05 -4.82 9.71
N ILE A 261 -3.79 -5.92 9.92
CA ILE A 261 -4.04 -6.54 11.23
C ILE A 261 -3.81 -8.05 11.10
N SER A 262 -2.98 -8.61 11.98
CA SER A 262 -2.99 -10.05 12.30
C SER A 262 -4.09 -10.27 13.32
N ALA A 263 -4.99 -11.23 13.07
CA ALA A 263 -6.13 -11.53 13.94
C ALA A 263 -6.54 -12.99 13.82
N GLN A 264 -7.44 -13.42 14.70
CA GLN A 264 -8.13 -14.71 14.59
C GLN A 264 -9.62 -14.52 14.33
N LEU A 265 -10.16 -15.32 13.42
CA LEU A 265 -11.59 -15.45 13.15
C LEU A 265 -11.99 -16.92 13.28
N ASP A 266 -12.94 -17.21 14.16
CA ASP A 266 -13.38 -18.59 14.45
C ASP A 266 -12.23 -19.55 14.82
N GLY A 267 -11.17 -19.02 15.45
CA GLY A 267 -9.99 -19.77 15.86
C GLY A 267 -8.90 -19.91 14.77
N GLU A 268 -9.16 -19.45 13.55
CA GLU A 268 -8.22 -19.50 12.44
C GLU A 268 -7.51 -18.16 12.26
N GLN A 269 -6.21 -18.20 11.93
CA GLN A 269 -5.40 -17.00 11.74
C GLN A 269 -5.78 -16.29 10.43
N VAL A 270 -6.19 -15.03 10.48
CA VAL A 270 -6.56 -14.24 9.30
C VAL A 270 -5.72 -12.97 9.20
N LEU A 271 -5.49 -12.54 7.96
CA LEU A 271 -4.92 -11.22 7.68
C LEU A 271 -6.04 -10.27 7.29
N VAL A 272 -6.14 -9.14 7.98
CA VAL A 272 -7.07 -8.07 7.59
C VAL A 272 -6.29 -6.94 6.93
N ALA A 273 -6.69 -6.57 5.72
CA ALA A 273 -6.19 -5.41 5.00
C ALA A 273 -7.26 -4.32 4.98
N CYS A 274 -7.11 -3.29 5.81
CA CYS A 274 -7.97 -2.11 5.82
C CYS A 274 -7.60 -1.19 4.66
N THR A 275 -8.57 -0.85 3.80
CA THR A 275 -8.38 0.01 2.63
C THR A 275 -9.56 0.97 2.44
N THR A 276 -9.36 2.02 1.65
CA THR A 276 -10.45 2.90 1.18
C THR A 276 -11.37 2.22 0.18
N GLY A 277 -10.95 1.12 -0.45
CA GLY A 277 -11.72 0.35 -1.44
C GLY A 277 -11.68 0.92 -2.87
N THR A 278 -11.05 2.08 -3.07
CA THR A 278 -10.83 2.66 -4.40
C THR A 278 -9.43 2.37 -4.95
N ASP A 279 -8.48 2.07 -4.08
CA ASP A 279 -7.14 1.64 -4.46
C ASP A 279 -7.11 0.15 -4.82
N LEU A 280 -6.95 -0.13 -6.12
CA LEU A 280 -6.82 -1.50 -6.63
C LEU A 280 -5.47 -2.12 -6.27
N GLY A 281 -4.44 -1.34 -5.91
CA GLY A 281 -3.17 -1.85 -5.42
C GLY A 281 -3.31 -2.56 -4.07
N ALA A 282 -4.22 -2.08 -3.21
CA ALA A 282 -4.41 -2.60 -1.86
C ALA A 282 -4.71 -4.12 -1.80
N ILE A 283 -5.44 -4.67 -2.76
CA ILE A 283 -5.73 -6.12 -2.80
C ILE A 283 -4.51 -6.94 -3.22
N VAL A 284 -3.63 -6.38 -4.05
CA VAL A 284 -2.33 -6.97 -4.39
C VAL A 284 -1.41 -6.92 -3.19
N ASP A 285 -1.35 -5.78 -2.50
CA ASP A 285 -0.58 -5.64 -1.27
C ASP A 285 -1.05 -6.64 -0.21
N ALA A 286 -2.35 -6.90 -0.09
CA ALA A 286 -2.88 -7.90 0.84
C ALA A 286 -2.45 -9.34 0.50
N ALA A 287 -2.45 -9.70 -0.79
CA ALA A 287 -1.98 -10.99 -1.24
C ALA A 287 -0.46 -11.17 -1.02
N ASP A 288 0.33 -10.14 -1.34
CA ASP A 288 1.79 -10.13 -1.12
C ASP A 288 2.13 -10.16 0.38
N HIS A 289 1.32 -9.51 1.22
CA HIS A 289 1.51 -9.47 2.66
C HIS A 289 1.37 -10.85 3.30
N ALA A 290 0.39 -11.65 2.87
CA ALA A 290 0.24 -13.01 3.37
C ALA A 290 1.44 -13.93 3.03
N GLU A 291 2.17 -13.66 1.94
CA GLU A 291 3.44 -14.32 1.62
C GLU A 291 4.57 -13.77 2.51
N TRP A 292 4.64 -12.44 2.64
CA TRP A 292 5.62 -11.73 3.46
C TRP A 292 5.58 -12.15 4.94
N SER A 293 4.39 -12.29 5.53
CA SER A 293 4.23 -12.66 6.94
C SER A 293 4.29 -14.16 7.21
N ALA A 294 4.44 -15.00 6.16
CA ALA A 294 4.33 -16.46 6.26
C ALA A 294 5.37 -17.10 7.20
N HIS A 295 6.50 -16.44 7.43
CA HIS A 295 7.53 -16.90 8.37
C HIS A 295 7.15 -16.70 9.85
N ARG A 296 6.14 -15.87 10.15
CA ARG A 296 5.62 -15.64 11.52
C ARG A 296 4.37 -16.48 11.79
N GLU A 297 3.45 -16.52 10.84
CA GLU A 297 2.14 -17.15 11.01
C GLU A 297 1.56 -17.65 9.68
N THR A 298 0.74 -18.71 9.73
CA THR A 298 0.05 -19.23 8.54
C THR A 298 -1.35 -18.61 8.44
N VAL A 299 -1.53 -17.63 7.55
CA VAL A 299 -2.82 -16.95 7.32
C VAL A 299 -3.82 -17.90 6.62
N THR A 300 -4.99 -18.23 7.13
CA THR A 300 -5.93 -19.11 6.41
C THR A 300 -6.79 -18.37 5.39
N GLU A 301 -7.15 -17.11 5.69
CA GLU A 301 -7.94 -16.23 4.84
C GLU A 301 -7.42 -14.78 4.91
N ILE A 302 -7.55 -14.06 3.79
CA ILE A 302 -7.31 -12.62 3.71
C ILE A 302 -8.67 -11.89 3.67
N LEU A 303 -8.91 -11.01 4.63
CA LEU A 303 -10.08 -10.14 4.70
C LEU A 303 -9.69 -8.74 4.21
N VAL A 304 -10.19 -8.33 3.05
CA VAL A 304 -9.97 -6.97 2.54
C VAL A 304 -11.13 -6.10 2.98
N ALA A 305 -10.90 -5.27 4.00
CA ALA A 305 -11.89 -4.42 4.61
C ALA A 305 -11.99 -3.08 3.88
N VAL A 306 -13.21 -2.74 3.43
CA VAL A 306 -13.52 -1.51 2.70
C VAL A 306 -14.61 -0.71 3.39
N ASP A 307 -14.72 0.59 3.10
CA ASP A 307 -15.98 1.32 3.32
C ASP A 307 -17.08 0.63 2.48
N GLY A 308 -18.24 0.35 3.08
CA GLY A 308 -19.34 -0.32 2.38
C GLY A 308 -19.77 0.40 1.09
N ARG A 309 -19.61 1.73 1.02
CA ARG A 309 -19.88 2.54 -0.17
C ARG A 309 -18.88 2.30 -1.31
N ASN A 310 -17.69 1.81 -0.98
CA ASN A 310 -16.59 1.55 -1.91
C ASN A 310 -16.39 0.05 -2.18
N ARG A 311 -17.38 -0.79 -1.88
CA ARG A 311 -17.35 -2.22 -2.22
C ARG A 311 -17.64 -2.43 -3.71
N LEU A 312 -16.62 -2.22 -4.55
CA LEU A 312 -16.73 -2.33 -6.00
C LEU A 312 -16.84 -3.81 -6.45
N PRO A 313 -17.67 -4.15 -7.46
CA PRO A 313 -17.78 -5.52 -7.96
C PRO A 313 -16.45 -6.16 -8.38
N VAL A 314 -15.59 -5.36 -9.02
CA VAL A 314 -14.27 -5.80 -9.49
C VAL A 314 -13.37 -6.33 -8.37
N LEU A 315 -13.51 -5.83 -7.14
CA LEU A 315 -12.74 -6.32 -6.00
C LEU A 315 -13.11 -7.76 -5.65
N ASN A 316 -14.40 -8.13 -5.76
CA ASN A 316 -14.83 -9.51 -5.54
C ASN A 316 -14.33 -10.43 -6.65
N GLU A 317 -14.35 -9.98 -7.91
CA GLU A 317 -13.81 -10.73 -9.05
C GLU A 317 -12.31 -10.97 -8.89
N MET A 318 -11.56 -9.95 -8.47
CA MET A 318 -10.14 -10.08 -8.13
C MET A 318 -9.95 -11.07 -6.99
N ALA A 319 -10.66 -10.91 -5.85
CA ALA A 319 -10.53 -11.81 -4.71
C ALA A 319 -10.72 -13.30 -5.08
N GLN A 320 -11.67 -13.61 -5.97
CA GLN A 320 -11.90 -14.98 -6.47
C GLN A 320 -10.70 -15.55 -7.26
N ARG A 321 -9.85 -14.69 -7.82
CA ARG A 321 -8.63 -15.05 -8.54
C ARG A 321 -7.41 -15.13 -7.63
N SER A 322 -7.51 -14.77 -6.36
CA SER A 322 -6.40 -14.96 -5.42
C SER A 322 -6.09 -16.45 -5.23
N ARG A 323 -4.80 -16.78 -5.06
CA ARG A 323 -4.35 -18.13 -4.68
C ARG A 323 -4.76 -18.47 -3.27
N ARG A 324 -4.55 -17.52 -2.35
CA ARG A 324 -4.99 -17.63 -0.96
C ARG A 324 -6.47 -17.24 -0.85
N PRO A 325 -7.29 -17.95 -0.05
CA PRO A 325 -8.67 -17.54 0.18
C PRO A 325 -8.74 -16.06 0.57
N MET A 326 -9.56 -15.31 -0.15
CA MET A 326 -9.66 -13.86 0.01
C MET A 326 -11.11 -13.43 -0.14
N ARG A 327 -11.54 -12.52 0.73
CA ARG A 327 -12.91 -11.98 0.73
C ARG A 327 -12.91 -10.48 0.98
N ILE A 328 -13.77 -9.79 0.25
CA ILE A 328 -14.05 -8.38 0.48
C ILE A 328 -15.13 -8.27 1.56
N VAL A 329 -14.84 -7.54 2.63
CA VAL A 329 -15.76 -7.31 3.75
C VAL A 329 -15.94 -5.81 3.96
N SER A 330 -17.11 -5.40 4.42
CA SER A 330 -17.32 -4.02 4.86
C SER A 330 -16.72 -3.79 6.24
N GLN A 331 -16.34 -2.55 6.54
CA GLN A 331 -15.92 -2.16 7.89
C GLN A 331 -16.98 -2.54 8.94
N ALA A 332 -18.27 -2.41 8.62
CA ALA A 332 -19.36 -2.75 9.53
C ALA A 332 -19.32 -4.23 9.95
N GLU A 333 -19.05 -5.14 9.01
CA GLU A 333 -18.89 -6.59 9.30
C GLU A 333 -17.74 -6.88 10.27
N LEU A 334 -16.73 -6.00 10.34
CA LEU A 334 -15.61 -6.15 11.29
C LEU A 334 -15.85 -5.47 12.64
N LEU A 335 -16.94 -4.72 12.77
CA LEU A 335 -17.29 -3.98 13.99
C LEU A 335 -18.50 -4.54 14.73
N SER A 336 -19.18 -5.56 14.18
CA SER A 336 -20.33 -6.22 14.80
C SER A 336 -20.19 -7.74 14.78
N ARG A 337 -20.59 -8.40 15.88
CA ARG A 337 -20.63 -9.87 16.01
C ARG A 337 -21.77 -10.51 15.22
#